data_AF-A0A7M1B718-F1
#
_entry.id   AF-A0A7M1B718-F1
#
_cell.length_a   1.000
_cell.length_b   1.000
_cell.length_c   1.000
_cell.angle_alpha   90.00
_cell.angle_beta   90.00
_cell.angle_gamma   90.00
#
_symmetry.space_group_name_H-M   'P 1'
#
loop_
_entity.id
_entity.type
_entity.pdbx_description
1 polymer ?
#
loop_
_entity_poly.entity_id
_entity_poly.type
_entity_poly.pdbx_seq_one_letter_code
_entity_poly.pdbx_strand_id
1 'polypeptide(L)'
;MFDTDLLIALGFMALLFLRHVAILKKPNKINYAPLVIAIGVLASLIHLIIHPNPSDIVLLMRESLMPLVVAMILYIVMNILNQTKESYSAKLHEEFTQALSREVSELKKFILDLESRMTEYSQEDRKTQLEIQEKFKTDVKALEAIQANQMEFAKKFDTIGEWHESVNKSFAYFSEVQLPELDNVVHKHIDILRVAEQDHYNKLTQLLEKVGESRYDIAEEIENLKSSLESMKTLSDTIAKTIVDKTLSKLSALMQEFESKMLTLKLHAEGVETSLYEDESTLTNIRTQSEMIMKQIVLSAQGMEEFQEYNNIVTKTQNSLREIVQEIENIKTDYIKSQAQLGEIVHDFQRERAKEAEGEMVFIKKLQDIEEKLEALGEHYKTSTADMTEHVQLLAKKAQLQKGYGE
;
A
#
# COMPACT_ATOMS: atom_id res chain seq x y z
N MET A 1 40.71 21.63 -74.77
CA MET A 1 39.50 20.79 -74.53
C MET A 1 40.00 19.72 -73.59
N PHE A 2 39.41 19.55 -72.41
CA PHE A 2 40.01 18.67 -71.40
C PHE A 2 40.24 17.26 -71.95
N ASP A 3 41.45 16.75 -71.77
CA ASP A 3 41.79 15.41 -72.19
C ASP A 3 41.00 14.37 -71.38
N THR A 4 40.85 13.19 -71.99
CA THR A 4 39.91 12.17 -71.50
C THR A 4 40.32 11.65 -70.11
N ASP A 5 41.61 11.65 -69.80
CA ASP A 5 42.18 11.32 -68.49
C ASP A 5 41.73 12.28 -67.39
N LEU A 6 41.70 13.59 -67.66
CA LEU A 6 41.21 14.62 -66.74
C LEU A 6 39.70 14.48 -66.49
N LEU A 7 38.92 14.20 -67.54
CA LEU A 7 37.48 13.98 -67.42
C LEU A 7 37.14 12.75 -66.58
N ILE A 8 37.90 11.66 -66.74
CA ILE A 8 37.75 10.45 -65.94
C ILE A 8 38.06 10.74 -64.46
N ALA A 9 39.16 11.43 -64.17
CA ALA A 9 39.53 11.80 -62.80
C ALA A 9 38.48 12.70 -62.13
N LEU A 10 37.96 13.70 -62.85
CA LEU A 10 36.87 14.57 -62.40
C LEU A 10 35.58 13.77 -62.15
N GLY A 11 35.26 12.80 -63.00
CA GLY A 11 34.13 11.89 -62.81
C GLY A 11 34.24 11.08 -61.52
N PHE A 12 35.42 10.49 -61.25
CA PHE A 12 35.66 9.74 -60.01
C PHE A 12 35.62 10.64 -58.77
N MET A 13 36.21 11.83 -58.82
CA MET A 13 36.13 12.80 -57.72
C MET A 13 34.69 13.23 -57.42
N ALA A 14 33.88 13.48 -58.45
CA ALA A 14 32.46 13.82 -58.31
C ALA A 14 31.65 12.65 -57.71
N LEU A 15 31.89 11.42 -58.14
CA LEU A 15 31.23 10.23 -57.58
C LEU A 15 31.58 10.02 -56.11
N LEU A 16 32.85 10.20 -55.73
CA LEU A 16 33.28 10.10 -54.34
C LEU A 16 32.68 11.21 -53.48
N PHE A 17 32.60 12.43 -53.99
CA PHE A 17 31.94 13.54 -53.32
C PHE A 17 30.45 13.27 -53.10
N LEU A 18 29.72 12.85 -54.12
CA LEU A 18 28.30 12.49 -54.02
C LEU A 18 28.07 11.35 -53.02
N ARG A 19 28.91 10.32 -53.06
CA ARG A 19 28.85 9.20 -52.11
C ARG A 19 29.11 9.67 -50.68
N HIS A 20 30.05 10.59 -50.47
CA HIS A 20 30.33 11.16 -49.16
C HIS A 20 29.14 11.95 -48.60
N VAL A 21 28.49 12.76 -49.45
CA VAL A 21 27.26 13.49 -49.07
C VAL A 21 26.11 12.52 -48.76
N ALA A 22 25.92 11.46 -49.54
CA ALA A 22 24.85 10.47 -49.33
C ALA A 22 25.02 9.66 -48.03
N ILE A 23 26.27 9.32 -47.69
CA ILE A 23 26.60 8.54 -46.48
C ILE A 23 26.75 9.43 -45.24
N LEU A 24 26.69 10.75 -45.40
CA LEU A 24 26.89 11.72 -44.31
C LEU A 24 25.94 11.48 -43.12
N LYS A 25 24.75 10.90 -43.34
CA LYS A 25 23.76 10.58 -42.30
C LYS A 25 24.00 9.26 -41.54
N LYS A 26 24.88 8.37 -42.01
CA LYS A 26 25.10 7.05 -41.38
C LYS A 26 26.07 7.11 -40.18
N PRO A 27 25.91 6.24 -39.15
CA PRO A 27 26.69 6.29 -37.90
C PRO A 27 28.13 5.75 -38.01
N ASN A 28 28.46 4.93 -39.01
CA ASN A 28 29.82 4.43 -39.27
C ASN A 28 30.25 4.79 -40.70
N LYS A 29 30.95 5.92 -40.86
CA LYS A 29 31.32 6.46 -42.18
C LYS A 29 32.82 6.38 -42.44
N ILE A 30 33.16 6.10 -43.69
CA ILE A 30 34.52 6.21 -44.22
C ILE A 30 34.73 7.66 -44.68
N ASN A 31 35.80 8.30 -44.23
CA ASN A 31 36.16 9.64 -44.68
C ASN A 31 36.81 9.57 -46.07
N TYR A 32 36.08 9.97 -47.11
CA TYR A 32 36.57 9.98 -48.49
C TYR A 32 37.35 11.25 -48.86
N ALA A 33 37.41 12.26 -47.99
CA ALA A 33 38.08 13.53 -48.30
C ALA A 33 39.58 13.34 -48.63
N PRO A 34 40.37 12.52 -47.89
CA PRO A 34 41.75 12.23 -48.27
C PRO A 34 41.89 11.52 -49.63
N LEU A 35 40.91 10.69 -50.00
CA LEU A 35 40.91 9.97 -51.28
C LEU A 35 40.67 10.90 -52.46
N VAL A 36 39.82 11.93 -52.29
CA VAL A 36 39.56 12.96 -53.31
C VAL A 36 40.83 13.77 -53.60
N ILE A 37 41.59 14.17 -52.56
CA ILE A 37 42.90 14.83 -52.75
C ILE A 37 43.87 13.90 -53.46
N ALA A 38 43.98 12.64 -53.05
CA ALA A 38 44.91 11.69 -53.63
C ALA A 38 44.67 11.50 -55.15
N ILE A 39 43.41 11.40 -55.56
CA ILE A 39 43.03 11.30 -56.97
C ILE A 39 43.35 12.60 -57.72
N GLY A 40 43.08 13.76 -57.13
CA GLY A 40 43.44 15.05 -57.73
C GLY A 40 44.94 15.20 -57.98
N VAL A 41 45.77 14.87 -56.98
CA VAL A 41 47.24 14.89 -57.10
C VAL A 41 47.73 13.91 -58.17
N LEU A 42 47.24 12.67 -58.14
CA LEU A 42 47.64 11.64 -59.11
C LEU A 42 47.21 12.01 -60.54
N ALA A 43 45.99 12.50 -60.73
CA ALA A 43 45.50 12.94 -62.03
C ALA A 43 46.30 14.11 -62.58
N SER A 44 46.63 15.08 -61.73
CA SER A 44 47.50 16.21 -62.08
C SER A 44 48.90 15.78 -62.51
N LEU A 45 49.50 14.80 -61.83
CA LEU A 45 50.83 14.27 -62.17
C LEU A 45 50.80 13.42 -63.44
N ILE A 46 49.80 12.54 -63.58
CA ILE A 46 49.65 11.65 -64.73
C ILE A 46 49.45 12.47 -66.01
N HIS A 47 48.59 13.49 -65.96
CA HIS A 47 48.31 14.34 -67.12
C HIS A 47 49.57 15.11 -67.58
N LEU A 48 50.36 15.61 -66.62
CA LEU A 48 51.63 16.28 -66.89
C LEU A 48 52.68 15.36 -67.54
N ILE A 49 52.67 14.07 -67.20
CA ILE A 49 53.62 13.06 -67.71
C ILE A 49 53.21 12.56 -69.11
N ILE A 50 51.91 12.36 -69.36
CA ILE A 50 51.41 11.75 -70.60
C ILE A 50 51.40 12.73 -71.78
N HIS A 51 51.23 14.03 -71.53
CA HIS A 51 51.14 15.04 -72.58
C HIS A 51 52.32 16.04 -72.57
N PRO A 52 53.58 15.62 -72.79
CA PRO A 52 54.73 16.52 -72.82
C PRO A 52 54.79 17.29 -74.15
N ASN A 53 53.89 18.27 -74.34
CA ASN A 53 53.93 19.13 -75.53
C ASN A 53 54.67 20.44 -75.21
N PRO A 54 55.90 20.67 -75.74
CA PRO A 54 56.72 21.83 -75.40
C PRO A 54 56.22 23.14 -76.00
N SER A 55 55.21 23.10 -76.87
CA SER A 55 54.69 24.26 -77.61
C SER A 55 53.88 25.23 -76.74
N ASP A 56 53.22 24.73 -75.69
CA ASP A 56 52.29 25.49 -74.83
C ASP A 56 52.35 25.04 -73.36
N ILE A 57 53.54 25.12 -72.76
CA ILE A 57 53.81 24.71 -71.36
C ILE A 57 52.85 25.38 -70.36
N VAL A 58 52.46 26.63 -70.60
CA VAL A 58 51.54 27.37 -69.74
C VAL A 58 50.13 26.77 -69.75
N LEU A 59 49.66 26.32 -70.92
CA LEU A 59 48.35 25.68 -71.05
C LEU A 59 48.34 24.31 -70.37
N LEU A 60 49.40 23.51 -70.59
CA LEU A 60 49.57 22.20 -69.98
C LEU A 60 49.63 22.30 -68.45
N MET A 61 50.38 23.26 -67.89
CA MET A 61 50.43 23.49 -66.44
C MET A 61 49.08 23.90 -65.88
N ARG A 62 48.34 24.76 -66.59
CA ARG A 62 47.00 25.17 -66.18
C ARG A 62 46.04 23.99 -66.16
N GLU A 63 46.00 23.18 -67.21
CA GLU A 63 45.10 22.03 -67.32
C GLU A 63 45.48 20.90 -66.35
N SER A 64 46.78 20.64 -66.17
CA SER A 64 47.29 19.68 -65.19
C SER A 64 46.95 20.06 -63.75
N LEU A 65 46.92 21.35 -63.40
CA LEU A 65 46.60 21.78 -62.03
C LEU A 65 45.09 21.83 -61.73
N MET A 66 44.22 21.77 -62.74
CA MET A 66 42.76 21.83 -62.53
C MET A 66 42.21 20.70 -61.64
N PRO A 67 42.58 19.42 -61.82
CA PRO A 67 42.16 18.34 -60.92
C PRO A 67 42.56 18.58 -59.46
N LEU A 68 43.78 19.08 -59.22
CA LEU A 68 44.26 19.40 -57.88
C LEU A 68 43.44 20.52 -57.23
N VAL A 69 43.14 21.59 -57.98
CA VAL A 69 42.32 22.71 -57.48
C VAL A 69 40.91 22.23 -57.15
N VAL A 70 40.30 21.44 -58.04
CA VAL A 70 38.96 20.86 -57.80
C VAL A 70 38.98 19.94 -56.59
N ALA A 71 39.98 19.08 -56.45
CA ALA A 71 40.13 18.19 -55.30
C ALA A 71 40.29 18.96 -53.98
N MET A 72 41.04 20.06 -53.96
CA MET A 72 41.19 20.91 -52.78
C MET A 72 39.87 21.59 -52.38
N ILE A 73 39.10 22.10 -53.35
CA ILE A 73 37.79 22.70 -53.07
C ILE A 73 36.84 21.66 -52.48
N LEU A 74 36.74 20.49 -53.11
CA LEU A 74 35.89 19.39 -52.62
C LEU A 74 36.33 18.93 -51.23
N TYR A 75 37.63 18.82 -50.97
CA TYR A 75 38.16 18.48 -49.65
C TYR A 75 37.74 19.48 -48.57
N ILE A 76 37.88 20.78 -48.83
CA ILE A 76 37.49 21.82 -47.87
C ILE A 76 36.00 21.72 -47.55
N VAL A 77 35.15 21.59 -48.57
CA VAL A 77 33.70 21.45 -48.41
C VAL A 77 33.36 20.19 -47.60
N MET A 78 33.96 19.04 -47.94
CA MET A 78 33.73 17.79 -47.23
C MET A 78 34.19 17.86 -45.76
N ASN A 79 35.33 18.51 -45.50
CA ASN A 79 35.86 18.64 -44.14
C ASN A 79 34.98 19.56 -43.26
N ILE A 80 34.50 20.68 -43.81
CA ILE A 80 33.56 21.57 -43.12
C ILE A 80 32.27 20.82 -42.78
N LEU A 81 31.69 20.10 -43.74
CA LEU A 81 30.47 19.30 -43.52
C LEU A 81 30.68 18.24 -42.43
N ASN A 82 31.87 17.64 -42.37
CA ASN A 82 32.20 16.64 -41.36
C ASN A 82 32.25 17.25 -39.95
N GLN A 83 32.95 18.38 -39.82
CA GLN A 83 33.09 19.11 -38.55
C GLN A 83 31.74 19.67 -38.05
N THR A 84 30.90 20.23 -38.94
CA THR A 84 29.60 20.75 -38.55
C THR A 84 28.68 19.66 -38.00
N LYS A 85 28.70 18.45 -38.58
CA LYS A 85 27.89 17.34 -38.08
C LYS A 85 28.38 16.85 -36.71
N GLU A 86 29.69 16.70 -36.53
CA GLU A 86 30.27 16.26 -35.25
C GLU A 86 29.96 17.25 -34.13
N SER A 87 30.10 18.56 -34.41
CA SER A 87 29.74 19.63 -33.48
C SER A 87 28.24 19.62 -33.13
N TYR A 88 27.36 19.45 -34.11
CA TYR A 88 25.91 19.38 -33.88
C TYR A 88 25.50 18.14 -33.06
N SER A 89 26.11 16.99 -33.33
CA SER A 89 25.86 15.76 -32.59
C SER A 89 26.35 15.84 -31.15
N ALA A 90 27.51 16.45 -30.91
CA ALA A 90 28.04 16.67 -29.56
C ALA A 90 27.12 17.60 -28.76
N LYS A 91 26.65 18.68 -29.37
CA LYS A 91 25.71 19.62 -28.75
C LYS A 91 24.38 18.96 -28.38
N LEU A 92 23.80 18.17 -29.29
CA LEU A 92 22.58 17.41 -29.00
C LEU A 92 22.76 16.42 -27.86
N HIS A 93 23.91 15.75 -27.79
CA HIS A 93 24.19 14.81 -26.71
C HIS A 93 24.35 15.51 -25.36
N GLU A 94 25.00 16.67 -25.33
CA GLU A 94 25.13 17.51 -24.14
C GLU A 94 23.77 18.03 -23.67
N GLU A 95 22.95 18.58 -24.57
CA GLU A 95 21.58 19.05 -24.26
C GLU A 95 20.71 17.91 -23.71
N PHE A 96 20.77 16.72 -24.34
CA PHE A 96 20.07 15.53 -23.85
C PHE A 96 20.54 15.11 -22.46
N THR A 97 21.86 15.11 -22.22
CA THR A 97 22.44 14.71 -20.93
C THR A 97 22.06 15.72 -19.83
N GLN A 98 22.05 17.01 -20.13
CA GLN A 98 21.60 18.04 -19.19
C GLN A 98 20.11 17.89 -18.85
N ALA A 99 19.26 17.64 -19.85
CA ALA A 99 17.84 17.38 -19.62
C ALA A 99 17.63 16.13 -18.75
N LEU A 100 18.31 15.04 -19.06
CA LEU A 100 18.23 13.79 -18.31
C LEU A 100 18.73 13.97 -16.86
N SER A 101 19.83 14.70 -16.66
CA SER A 101 20.33 15.04 -15.33
C SER A 101 19.34 15.88 -14.54
N ARG A 102 18.59 16.78 -15.18
CA ARG A 102 17.56 17.59 -14.53
C ARG A 102 16.37 16.71 -14.11
N GLU A 103 15.85 15.90 -15.01
CA GLU A 103 14.73 14.97 -14.73
C GLU A 103 15.08 14.00 -13.59
N VAL A 104 16.29 13.44 -13.59
CA VAL A 104 16.76 12.56 -12.50
C VAL A 104 16.86 13.31 -11.16
N SER A 105 17.25 14.58 -11.18
CA SER A 105 17.32 15.42 -9.98
C SER A 105 15.93 15.74 -9.43
N GLU A 106 14.97 16.05 -10.30
CA GLU A 106 13.56 16.28 -9.93
C GLU A 106 12.92 15.00 -9.37
N LEU A 107 13.15 13.85 -10.01
CA LEU A 107 12.71 12.55 -9.50
C LEU A 107 13.31 12.23 -8.13
N LYS A 108 14.61 12.50 -7.93
CA LYS A 108 15.27 12.30 -6.63
C LYS A 108 14.64 13.17 -5.53
N LYS A 109 14.34 14.44 -5.83
CA LYS A 109 13.63 15.32 -4.89
C LYS A 109 12.24 14.79 -4.55
N PHE A 110 11.50 14.32 -5.56
CA PHE A 110 10.17 13.75 -5.36
C PHE A 110 10.21 12.51 -4.46
N ILE A 111 11.16 11.59 -4.68
CA ILE A 111 11.33 10.39 -3.86
C ILE A 111 11.64 10.77 -2.40
N LEU A 112 12.53 11.75 -2.17
CA LEU A 112 12.86 12.22 -0.83
C LEU A 112 11.67 12.88 -0.12
N ASP A 113 10.86 13.68 -0.83
CA ASP A 113 9.62 14.25 -0.27
C ASP A 113 8.62 13.14 0.12
N LEU A 114 8.50 12.12 -0.74
CA LEU A 114 7.61 10.99 -0.52
C LEU A 114 8.06 10.14 0.67
N GLU A 115 9.37 9.88 0.82
CA GLU A 115 9.96 9.20 1.98
C GLU A 115 9.72 9.99 3.28
N SER A 116 9.87 11.31 3.24
CA SER A 116 9.60 12.20 4.38
C SER A 116 8.13 12.11 4.81
N ARG A 117 7.19 12.24 3.86
CA ARG A 117 5.75 12.13 4.14
C ARG A 117 5.36 10.74 4.64
N MET A 118 5.93 9.68 4.07
CA MET A 118 5.69 8.31 4.51
C MET A 118 6.14 8.09 5.95
N THR A 119 7.26 8.72 6.34
CA THR A 119 7.77 8.68 7.71
C THR A 119 6.88 9.45 8.67
N GLU A 120 6.42 10.65 8.30
CA GLU A 120 5.45 11.42 9.10
C GLU A 120 4.15 10.63 9.31
N TYR A 121 3.56 10.09 8.24
CA TYR A 121 2.34 9.29 8.36
C TYR A 121 2.55 8.02 9.20
N SER A 122 3.69 7.36 9.09
CA SER A 122 3.99 6.18 9.91
C SER A 122 4.11 6.55 11.41
N GLN A 123 4.69 7.71 11.72
CA GLN A 123 4.78 8.19 13.10
C GLN A 123 3.42 8.62 13.64
N GLU A 124 2.62 9.30 12.83
CA GLU A 124 1.26 9.72 13.18
C GLU A 124 0.36 8.50 13.42
N ASP A 125 0.36 7.51 12.53
CA ASP A 125 -0.40 6.27 12.69
C ASP A 125 0.01 5.53 13.97
N ARG A 126 1.31 5.43 14.25
CA ARG A 126 1.80 4.83 15.49
C ARG A 126 1.31 5.59 16.73
N LYS A 127 1.25 6.92 16.68
CA LYS A 127 0.72 7.75 17.76
C LYS A 127 -0.77 7.52 17.95
N THR A 128 -1.55 7.52 16.87
CA THR A 128 -2.99 7.26 16.90
C THR A 128 -3.28 5.86 17.45
N GLN A 129 -2.50 4.84 17.07
CA GLN A 129 -2.64 3.49 17.64
C GLN A 129 -2.40 3.46 19.14
N LEU A 130 -1.38 4.18 19.64
CA LEU A 130 -1.11 4.27 21.08
C LEU A 130 -2.23 4.99 21.83
N GLU A 131 -2.77 6.06 21.25
CA GLU A 131 -3.93 6.78 21.82
C GLU A 131 -5.18 5.90 21.88
N ILE A 132 -5.45 5.12 20.82
CA ILE A 132 -6.55 4.14 20.79
C ILE A 132 -6.34 3.05 21.86
N GLN A 133 -5.13 2.52 22.01
CA GLN A 133 -4.84 1.50 23.01
C GLN A 133 -5.03 2.02 24.45
N GLU A 134 -4.55 3.23 24.75
CA GLU A 134 -4.75 3.84 26.07
C GLU A 134 -6.23 4.16 26.33
N LYS A 135 -6.97 4.64 25.32
CA LYS A 135 -8.41 4.85 25.43
C LYS A 135 -9.15 3.53 25.69
N PHE A 136 -8.84 2.48 24.93
CA PHE A 136 -9.42 1.15 25.12
C PHE A 136 -9.14 0.61 26.52
N LYS A 137 -7.91 0.75 27.02
CA LYS A 137 -7.54 0.34 28.39
C LYS A 137 -8.31 1.12 29.45
N THR A 138 -8.58 2.41 29.21
CA THR A 138 -9.39 3.25 30.08
C THR A 138 -10.85 2.80 30.08
N ASP A 139 -11.40 2.51 28.90
CA ASP A 139 -12.78 2.03 28.73
C ASP A 139 -12.97 0.65 29.41
N VAL A 140 -12.01 -0.26 29.28
CA VAL A 140 -12.03 -1.56 29.98
C VAL A 140 -12.08 -1.38 31.50
N LYS A 141 -11.29 -0.46 32.07
CA LYS A 141 -11.35 -0.16 33.51
C LYS A 141 -12.70 0.42 33.93
N ALA A 142 -13.29 1.28 33.10
CA ALA A 142 -14.63 1.80 33.36
C ALA A 142 -15.67 0.69 33.36
N LEU A 143 -15.59 -0.26 32.42
CA LEU A 143 -16.46 -1.44 32.37
C LEU A 143 -16.28 -2.35 33.59
N GLU A 144 -15.05 -2.59 34.03
CA GLU A 144 -14.78 -3.33 35.27
C GLU A 144 -15.41 -2.65 36.50
N ALA A 145 -15.33 -1.32 36.58
CA ALA A 145 -15.97 -0.55 37.65
C ALA A 145 -17.50 -0.63 37.59
N ILE A 146 -18.10 -0.55 36.41
CA ILE A 146 -19.55 -0.71 36.20
C ILE A 146 -19.97 -2.13 36.64
N GLN A 147 -19.23 -3.16 36.24
CA GLN A 147 -19.50 -4.54 36.64
C GLN A 147 -19.43 -4.72 38.16
N ALA A 148 -18.41 -4.15 38.81
CA ALA A 148 -18.28 -4.19 40.26
C ALA A 148 -19.46 -3.51 40.96
N ASN A 149 -19.88 -2.33 40.47
CA ASN A 149 -21.06 -1.63 40.98
C ASN A 149 -22.33 -2.44 40.78
N GLN A 150 -22.54 -3.07 39.62
CA GLN A 150 -23.69 -3.93 39.35
C GLN A 150 -23.75 -5.13 40.31
N MET A 151 -22.60 -5.75 40.62
CA MET A 151 -22.53 -6.82 41.63
C MET A 151 -22.89 -6.31 43.04
N GLU A 152 -22.47 -5.10 43.40
CA GLU A 152 -22.85 -4.50 44.69
C GLU A 152 -24.34 -4.19 44.75
N PHE A 153 -24.91 -3.63 43.68
CA PHE A 153 -26.35 -3.37 43.57
C PHE A 153 -27.16 -4.67 43.69
N ALA A 154 -26.75 -5.74 43.00
CA ALA A 154 -27.41 -7.04 43.11
C ALA A 154 -27.45 -7.55 44.55
N LYS A 155 -26.32 -7.46 45.29
CA LYS A 155 -26.28 -7.82 46.72
C LYS A 155 -27.23 -6.98 47.58
N LYS A 156 -27.35 -5.67 47.29
CA LYS A 156 -28.30 -4.80 48.00
C LYS A 156 -29.75 -5.23 47.74
N PHE A 157 -30.08 -5.63 46.51
CA PHE A 157 -31.41 -6.19 46.19
C PHE A 157 -31.70 -7.48 46.95
N ASP A 158 -30.72 -8.39 47.05
CA ASP A 158 -30.87 -9.60 47.85
C ASP A 158 -31.15 -9.25 49.33
N THR A 159 -30.43 -8.26 49.87
CA THR A 159 -30.62 -7.79 51.25
C THR A 159 -32.00 -7.16 51.46
N ILE A 160 -32.50 -6.40 50.48
CA ILE A 160 -33.87 -5.86 50.51
C ILE A 160 -34.91 -6.99 50.49
N GLY A 161 -34.66 -8.07 49.74
CA GLY A 161 -35.48 -9.27 49.74
C GLY A 161 -35.56 -9.91 51.13
N GLU A 162 -34.42 -10.06 51.81
CA GLU A 162 -34.35 -10.58 53.18
C GLU A 162 -35.10 -9.66 54.17
N TRP A 163 -34.93 -8.34 54.05
CA TRP A 163 -35.65 -7.37 54.88
C TRP A 163 -37.15 -7.44 54.66
N HIS A 164 -37.60 -7.52 53.41
CA HIS A 164 -39.02 -7.65 53.08
C HIS A 164 -39.61 -8.92 53.71
N GLU A 165 -38.91 -10.06 53.60
CA GLU A 165 -39.37 -11.31 54.21
C GLU A 165 -39.43 -11.20 55.75
N SER A 166 -38.42 -10.59 56.37
CA SER A 166 -38.37 -10.37 57.82
C SER A 166 -39.48 -9.44 58.32
N VAL A 167 -39.73 -8.34 57.61
CA VAL A 167 -40.83 -7.42 57.91
C VAL A 167 -42.16 -8.14 57.77
N ASN A 168 -42.35 -8.92 56.71
CA ASN A 168 -43.59 -9.64 56.47
C ASN A 168 -43.86 -10.70 57.57
N LYS A 169 -42.82 -11.43 58.02
CA LYS A 169 -42.91 -12.34 59.18
C LYS A 169 -43.27 -11.60 60.48
N SER A 170 -42.63 -10.46 60.72
CA SER A 170 -42.90 -9.64 61.91
C SER A 170 -44.32 -9.08 61.91
N PHE A 171 -44.81 -8.68 60.74
CA PHE A 171 -46.16 -8.19 60.55
C PHE A 171 -47.20 -9.32 60.73
N ALA A 172 -46.93 -10.51 60.19
CA ALA A 172 -47.76 -11.69 60.42
C ALA A 172 -47.84 -12.03 61.92
N TYR A 173 -46.69 -12.05 62.62
CA TYR A 173 -46.66 -12.29 64.07
C TYR A 173 -47.43 -11.23 64.87
N PHE A 174 -47.27 -9.95 64.53
CA PHE A 174 -48.04 -8.87 65.14
C PHE A 174 -49.55 -9.05 64.94
N SER A 175 -49.96 -9.35 63.71
CA SER A 175 -51.36 -9.51 63.30
C SER A 175 -52.03 -10.74 63.93
N GLU A 176 -51.35 -11.88 63.91
CA GLU A 176 -51.92 -13.18 64.29
C GLU A 176 -51.75 -13.50 65.77
N VAL A 177 -50.78 -12.90 66.47
CA VAL A 177 -50.46 -13.22 67.86
C VAL A 177 -50.70 -12.03 68.78
N GLN A 178 -50.04 -10.88 68.52
CA GLN A 178 -50.07 -9.76 69.46
C GLN A 178 -51.43 -9.03 69.49
N LEU A 179 -52.07 -8.85 68.33
CA LEU A 179 -53.41 -8.24 68.28
C LEU A 179 -54.47 -9.07 69.02
N PRO A 180 -54.55 -10.41 68.83
CA PRO A 180 -55.44 -11.26 69.61
C PRO A 180 -55.09 -11.33 71.11
N GLU A 181 -53.81 -11.31 71.48
CA GLU A 181 -53.43 -11.23 72.90
C GLU A 181 -53.90 -9.92 73.54
N LEU A 182 -53.80 -8.80 72.83
CA LEU A 182 -54.30 -7.51 73.31
C LEU A 182 -55.81 -7.57 73.54
N ASP A 183 -56.57 -8.14 72.60
CA ASP A 183 -58.01 -8.33 72.74
C ASP A 183 -58.36 -9.20 73.96
N ASN A 184 -57.60 -10.27 74.20
CA ASN A 184 -57.76 -11.14 75.35
C ASN A 184 -57.43 -10.43 76.68
N VAL A 185 -56.39 -9.59 76.71
CA VAL A 185 -56.06 -8.74 77.87
C VAL A 185 -57.17 -7.72 78.14
N VAL A 186 -57.74 -7.12 77.09
CA VAL A 186 -58.87 -6.19 77.20
C VAL A 186 -60.10 -6.91 77.76
N HIS A 187 -60.44 -8.11 77.26
CA HIS A 187 -61.52 -8.92 77.80
C HIS A 187 -61.31 -9.29 79.28
N LYS A 188 -60.09 -9.67 79.68
CA LYS A 188 -59.77 -9.90 81.09
C LYS A 188 -59.96 -8.66 81.96
N HIS A 189 -59.60 -7.47 81.47
CA HIS A 189 -59.85 -6.23 82.21
C HIS A 189 -61.36 -5.92 82.32
N ILE A 190 -62.13 -6.19 81.26
CA ILE A 190 -63.60 -6.06 81.29
C ILE A 190 -64.19 -7.03 82.32
N ASP A 191 -63.73 -8.28 82.37
CA ASP A 191 -64.19 -9.27 83.36
C ASP A 191 -63.82 -8.88 84.79
N ILE A 192 -62.61 -8.37 85.03
CA ILE A 192 -62.20 -7.85 86.34
C ILE A 192 -63.11 -6.69 86.78
N LEU A 193 -63.40 -5.75 85.87
CA LEU A 193 -64.31 -4.63 86.15
C LEU A 193 -65.72 -5.12 86.48
N ARG A 194 -66.22 -6.10 85.72
CA ARG A 194 -67.54 -6.71 85.95
C ARG A 194 -67.61 -7.44 87.30
N VAL A 195 -66.57 -8.18 87.69
CA VAL A 195 -66.49 -8.84 89.00
C VAL A 195 -66.42 -7.81 90.13
N ALA A 196 -65.66 -6.73 89.97
CA ALA A 196 -65.57 -5.66 90.95
C ALA A 196 -66.92 -4.94 91.13
N GLU A 197 -67.64 -4.69 90.03
CA GLU A 197 -68.99 -4.09 90.06
C GLU A 197 -70.00 -5.00 90.77
N GLN A 198 -69.92 -6.31 90.52
CA GLN A 198 -70.79 -7.29 91.15
C GLN A 198 -70.47 -7.47 92.65
N ASP A 199 -69.20 -7.48 93.05
CA ASP A 199 -68.79 -7.47 94.47
C ASP A 199 -69.27 -6.21 95.18
N HIS A 200 -69.23 -5.06 94.49
CA HIS A 200 -69.74 -3.80 95.01
C HIS A 200 -71.27 -3.84 95.19
N TYR A 201 -72.02 -4.36 94.23
CA TYR A 201 -73.47 -4.57 94.36
C TYR A 201 -73.82 -5.48 95.55
N ASN A 202 -73.05 -6.56 95.73
CA ASN A 202 -73.23 -7.48 96.86
C ASN A 202 -72.92 -6.81 98.20
N LYS A 203 -71.83 -6.04 98.30
CA LYS A 203 -71.49 -5.24 99.49
C LYS A 203 -72.54 -4.18 99.79
N LEU A 204 -73.07 -3.50 98.77
CA LEU A 204 -74.15 -2.52 98.93
C LEU A 204 -75.42 -3.19 99.47
N THR A 205 -75.73 -4.38 98.97
CA THR A 205 -76.88 -5.19 99.42
C THR A 205 -76.69 -5.64 100.87
N GLN A 206 -75.50 -6.12 101.24
CA GLN A 206 -75.19 -6.49 102.63
C GLN A 206 -75.19 -5.29 103.58
N LEU A 207 -74.71 -4.13 103.14
CA LEU A 207 -74.81 -2.88 103.89
C LEU A 207 -76.27 -2.47 104.08
N LEU A 208 -77.11 -2.58 103.04
CA LEU A 208 -78.55 -2.31 103.13
C LEU A 208 -79.28 -3.28 104.07
N GLU A 209 -78.90 -4.56 104.08
CA GLU A 209 -79.40 -5.56 105.03
C GLU A 209 -78.99 -5.22 106.47
N LYS A 210 -77.72 -4.87 106.71
CA LYS A 210 -77.23 -4.42 108.03
C LYS A 210 -77.86 -3.11 108.51
N VAL A 211 -78.16 -2.20 107.60
CA VAL A 211 -78.89 -0.93 107.86
C VAL A 211 -80.32 -1.22 108.34
N GLY A 212 -80.88 -2.39 108.04
CA GLY A 212 -82.14 -2.87 108.61
C GLY A 212 -82.08 -3.23 110.09
N GLU A 213 -80.89 -3.56 110.63
CA GLU A 213 -80.75 -4.20 111.95
C GLU A 213 -80.12 -3.32 113.05
N SER A 214 -79.33 -2.27 112.76
CA SER A 214 -78.75 -1.40 113.80
C SER A 214 -78.94 0.10 113.53
N ARG A 215 -79.80 0.76 114.32
CA ARG A 215 -80.21 2.17 114.10
C ARG A 215 -79.31 3.25 114.74
N TYR A 216 -78.15 2.92 115.32
CA TYR A 216 -77.39 3.89 116.12
C TYR A 216 -75.91 4.11 115.77
N ASP A 217 -75.25 3.25 114.96
CA ASP A 217 -73.87 3.47 114.47
C ASP A 217 -73.81 3.91 112.98
N ILE A 218 -74.96 4.28 112.41
CA ILE A 218 -75.17 4.51 110.97
C ILE A 218 -74.41 5.74 110.43
N ALA A 219 -74.24 6.79 111.24
CA ALA A 219 -73.68 8.04 110.74
C ALA A 219 -72.17 7.95 110.44
N GLU A 220 -71.42 7.24 111.27
CA GLU A 220 -69.96 7.10 111.12
C GLU A 220 -69.61 6.13 109.97
N GLU A 221 -70.35 5.03 109.84
CA GLU A 221 -70.15 4.09 108.74
C GLU A 221 -70.56 4.69 107.38
N ILE A 222 -71.64 5.48 107.31
CA ILE A 222 -72.03 6.19 106.08
C ILE A 222 -70.99 7.27 105.70
N GLU A 223 -70.43 8.00 106.66
CA GLU A 223 -69.40 9.01 106.36
C GLU A 223 -68.10 8.35 105.88
N ASN A 224 -67.72 7.20 106.46
CA ASN A 224 -66.58 6.40 105.99
C ASN A 224 -66.80 5.81 104.59
N LEU A 225 -68.02 5.36 104.28
CA LEU A 225 -68.39 4.87 102.96
C LEU A 225 -68.36 5.99 101.91
N LYS A 226 -68.87 7.17 102.27
CA LYS A 226 -68.84 8.37 101.42
C LYS A 226 -67.40 8.82 101.13
N SER A 227 -66.55 8.85 102.14
CA SER A 227 -65.10 9.13 102.00
C SER A 227 -64.41 8.12 101.08
N SER A 228 -64.74 6.83 101.20
CA SER A 228 -64.21 5.78 100.32
C SER A 228 -64.69 5.92 98.87
N LEU A 229 -65.96 6.29 98.66
CA LEU A 229 -66.53 6.58 97.34
C LEU A 229 -65.91 7.81 96.68
N GLU A 230 -65.64 8.89 97.45
CA GLU A 230 -64.93 10.07 96.95
C GLU A 230 -63.48 9.75 96.58
N SER A 231 -62.80 8.93 97.39
CA SER A 231 -61.44 8.45 97.11
C SER A 231 -61.40 7.58 95.84
N MET A 232 -62.42 6.75 95.62
CA MET A 232 -62.51 5.90 94.43
C MET A 232 -62.86 6.71 93.17
N LYS A 233 -63.74 7.71 93.30
CA LYS A 233 -64.05 8.65 92.21
C LYS A 233 -62.81 9.43 91.79
N THR A 234 -62.04 9.96 92.75
CA THR A 234 -60.80 10.70 92.45
C THR A 234 -59.73 9.79 91.83
N LEU A 235 -59.61 8.53 92.26
CA LEU A 235 -58.73 7.56 91.61
C LEU A 235 -59.17 7.25 90.18
N SER A 236 -60.47 7.03 89.95
CA SER A 236 -61.04 6.79 88.62
C SER A 236 -60.81 7.98 87.67
N ASP A 237 -61.07 9.20 88.14
CA ASP A 237 -60.82 10.44 87.39
C ASP A 237 -59.33 10.59 87.07
N THR A 238 -58.45 10.25 88.01
CA THR A 238 -57.00 10.32 87.82
C THR A 238 -56.52 9.28 86.81
N ILE A 239 -57.01 8.04 86.88
CA ILE A 239 -56.65 6.98 85.94
C ILE A 239 -57.16 7.33 84.54
N ALA A 240 -58.42 7.75 84.40
CA ALA A 240 -58.99 8.14 83.12
C ALA A 240 -58.19 9.30 82.49
N LYS A 241 -57.89 10.34 83.27
CA LYS A 241 -57.10 11.48 82.81
C LYS A 241 -55.67 11.08 82.44
N THR A 242 -55.04 10.21 83.23
CA THR A 242 -53.69 9.71 82.94
C THR A 242 -53.65 8.84 81.69
N ILE A 243 -54.65 7.97 81.48
CA ILE A 243 -54.76 7.15 80.27
C ILE A 243 -54.95 8.05 79.05
N VAL A 244 -55.86 9.02 79.11
CA VAL A 244 -56.08 9.97 78.01
C VAL A 244 -54.80 10.75 77.71
N ASP A 245 -54.16 11.36 78.71
CA ASP A 245 -52.95 12.16 78.52
C ASP A 245 -51.78 11.34 77.98
N LYS A 246 -51.51 10.15 78.55
CA LYS A 246 -50.42 9.27 78.05
C LYS A 246 -50.71 8.73 76.66
N THR A 247 -51.95 8.35 76.37
CA THR A 247 -52.31 7.78 75.07
C THR A 247 -52.24 8.86 74.00
N LEU A 248 -52.78 10.06 74.28
CA LEU A 248 -52.70 11.21 73.38
C LEU A 248 -51.23 11.60 73.13
N SER A 249 -50.42 11.70 74.18
CA SER A 249 -48.99 12.01 74.08
C SER A 249 -48.22 10.98 73.25
N LYS A 250 -48.42 9.68 73.50
CA LYS A 250 -47.78 8.61 72.71
C LYS A 250 -48.24 8.61 71.26
N LEU A 251 -49.54 8.78 71.02
CA LEU A 251 -50.10 8.80 69.67
C LEU A 251 -49.57 10.00 68.87
N SER A 252 -49.52 11.19 69.48
CA SER A 252 -48.93 12.37 68.85
C SER A 252 -47.45 12.21 68.53
N ALA A 253 -46.67 11.62 69.44
CA ALA A 253 -45.26 11.35 69.19
C ALA A 253 -45.05 10.35 68.04
N LEU A 254 -45.84 9.27 68.02
CA LEU A 254 -45.83 8.29 66.93
C LEU A 254 -46.25 8.90 65.59
N MET A 255 -47.27 9.76 65.59
CA MET A 255 -47.71 10.46 64.38
C MET A 255 -46.63 11.39 63.83
N GLN A 256 -45.94 12.14 64.68
CA GLN A 256 -44.83 13.00 64.26
C GLN A 256 -43.65 12.18 63.69
N GLU A 257 -43.30 11.06 64.33
CA GLU A 257 -42.24 10.19 63.82
C GLU A 257 -42.63 9.57 62.47
N PHE A 258 -43.88 9.13 62.34
CA PHE A 258 -44.43 8.59 61.10
C PHE A 258 -44.40 9.64 59.99
N GLU A 259 -44.88 10.85 60.25
CA GLU A 259 -44.86 11.97 59.30
C GLU A 259 -43.45 12.29 58.83
N SER A 260 -42.48 12.36 59.76
CA SER A 260 -41.07 12.58 59.43
C SER A 260 -40.49 11.47 58.53
N LYS A 261 -40.79 10.21 58.82
CA LYS A 261 -40.37 9.08 57.98
C LYS A 261 -41.05 9.11 56.60
N MET A 262 -42.33 9.46 56.54
CA MET A 262 -43.08 9.59 55.29
C MET A 262 -42.50 10.69 54.40
N LEU A 263 -42.12 11.83 54.99
CA LEU A 263 -41.48 12.95 54.30
C LEU A 263 -40.10 12.56 53.77
N THR A 264 -39.32 11.84 54.57
CA THR A 264 -38.00 11.32 54.17
C THR A 264 -38.14 10.32 53.02
N LEU A 265 -39.10 9.41 53.10
CA LEU A 265 -39.38 8.42 52.06
C LEU A 265 -39.82 9.11 50.76
N LYS A 266 -40.67 10.14 50.85
CA LYS A 266 -41.08 10.94 49.70
C LYS A 266 -39.88 11.61 49.02
N LEU A 267 -39.03 12.29 49.78
CA LEU A 267 -37.82 12.92 49.25
C LEU A 267 -36.87 11.91 48.61
N HIS A 268 -36.74 10.73 49.21
CA HIS A 268 -35.93 9.66 48.64
C HIS A 268 -36.52 9.12 47.33
N ALA A 269 -37.85 8.94 47.27
CA ALA A 269 -38.54 8.51 46.06
C ALA A 269 -38.41 9.54 44.91
N GLU A 270 -38.54 10.84 45.21
CA GLU A 270 -38.32 11.92 44.22
C GLU A 270 -36.86 11.93 43.73
N GLY A 271 -35.89 11.64 44.60
CA GLY A 271 -34.49 11.48 44.22
C GLY A 271 -34.26 10.29 43.29
N VAL A 272 -34.90 9.15 43.58
CA VAL A 272 -34.85 7.95 42.72
C VAL A 272 -35.51 8.22 41.36
N GLU A 273 -36.65 8.90 41.33
CA GLU A 273 -37.34 9.30 40.10
C GLU A 273 -36.43 10.18 39.23
N THR A 274 -35.78 11.17 39.84
CA THR A 274 -34.83 12.05 39.13
C THR A 274 -33.66 11.25 38.55
N SER A 275 -33.06 10.34 39.34
CA SER A 275 -31.96 9.48 38.88
C SER A 275 -32.40 8.57 37.73
N LEU A 276 -33.62 8.02 37.77
CA LEU A 276 -34.16 7.19 36.69
C LEU A 276 -34.35 7.99 35.40
N TYR A 277 -34.83 9.24 35.50
CA TYR A 277 -34.93 10.13 34.34
C TYR A 277 -33.57 10.46 33.72
N GLU A 278 -32.54 10.69 34.56
CA GLU A 278 -31.17 10.92 34.10
C GLU A 278 -30.58 9.66 33.43
N ASP A 279 -30.82 8.48 34.01
CA ASP A 279 -30.40 7.20 33.45
C ASP A 279 -31.10 6.88 32.12
N GLU A 280 -32.39 7.20 31.97
CA GLU A 280 -33.12 7.01 30.72
C GLU A 280 -32.61 7.95 29.62
N SER A 281 -32.25 9.19 29.98
CA SER A 281 -31.60 10.14 29.08
C SER A 281 -30.22 9.65 28.63
N THR A 282 -29.39 9.14 29.54
CA THR A 282 -28.08 8.57 29.19
C THR A 282 -28.22 7.32 28.33
N LEU A 283 -29.17 6.43 28.61
CA LEU A 283 -29.48 5.26 27.77
C LEU A 283 -29.90 5.66 26.35
N THR A 284 -30.72 6.69 26.21
CA THR A 284 -31.14 7.21 24.91
C THR A 284 -29.95 7.75 24.11
N ASN A 285 -29.02 8.44 24.78
CA ASN A 285 -27.77 8.90 24.16
C ASN A 285 -26.87 7.73 23.75
N ILE A 286 -26.68 6.72 24.62
CA ILE A 286 -25.90 5.52 24.30
C ILE A 286 -26.48 4.79 23.09
N ARG A 287 -27.81 4.65 23.03
CA ARG A 287 -28.48 4.03 21.89
C ARG A 287 -28.20 4.80 20.59
N THR A 288 -28.32 6.12 20.63
CA THR A 288 -28.06 6.99 19.45
C THR A 288 -26.61 6.89 18.99
N GLN A 289 -25.65 6.87 19.92
CA GLN A 289 -24.23 6.68 19.60
C GLN A 289 -23.95 5.28 19.05
N SER A 290 -24.58 4.24 19.60
CA SER A 290 -24.45 2.86 19.13
C SER A 290 -24.98 2.69 17.70
N GLU A 291 -26.12 3.31 17.38
CA GLU A 291 -26.66 3.35 16.02
C GLU A 291 -25.69 4.04 15.03
N MET A 292 -25.01 5.11 15.47
CA MET A 292 -23.99 5.80 14.67
C MET A 292 -22.75 4.92 14.42
N ILE A 293 -22.23 4.26 15.47
CA ILE A 293 -21.10 3.32 15.36
C ILE A 293 -21.45 2.20 14.39
N MET A 294 -22.66 1.65 14.50
CA MET A 294 -23.09 0.57 13.61
C MET A 294 -23.14 1.00 12.14
N LYS A 295 -23.64 2.21 11.85
CA LYS A 295 -23.58 2.78 10.49
C LYS A 295 -22.13 2.93 10.02
N GLN A 296 -21.23 3.38 10.88
CA GLN A 296 -19.81 3.54 10.55
C GLN A 296 -19.12 2.19 10.30
N ILE A 297 -19.47 1.14 11.04
CA ILE A 297 -18.99 -0.23 10.80
C ILE A 297 -19.44 -0.73 9.43
N VAL A 298 -20.71 -0.52 9.06
CA VAL A 298 -21.23 -0.91 7.74
C VAL A 298 -20.49 -0.19 6.62
N LEU A 299 -20.29 1.12 6.75
CA LEU A 299 -19.51 1.91 5.77
C LEU A 299 -18.05 1.44 5.69
N SER A 300 -17.44 1.12 6.83
CA SER A 300 -16.07 0.60 6.87
C SER A 300 -15.95 -0.79 6.23
N ALA A 301 -16.96 -1.65 6.40
CA ALA A 301 -17.00 -2.97 5.78
C ALA A 301 -17.10 -2.85 4.25
N GLN A 302 -17.96 -1.95 3.75
CA GLN A 302 -18.06 -1.65 2.32
C GLN A 302 -16.73 -1.12 1.76
N GLY A 303 -16.09 -0.17 2.46
CA GLY A 303 -14.77 0.33 2.06
C GLY A 303 -13.68 -0.75 2.06
N MET A 304 -13.76 -1.74 2.96
CA MET A 304 -12.82 -2.88 2.98
C MET A 304 -13.06 -3.82 1.79
N GLU A 305 -14.30 -4.02 1.37
CA GLU A 305 -14.65 -4.82 0.19
C GLU A 305 -14.11 -4.18 -1.09
N GLU A 306 -14.28 -2.86 -1.26
CA GLU A 306 -13.68 -2.10 -2.36
C GLU A 306 -12.14 -2.17 -2.35
N PHE A 307 -11.53 -2.06 -1.16
CA PHE A 307 -10.09 -2.19 -1.00
C PHE A 307 -9.59 -3.59 -1.39
N GLN A 308 -10.33 -4.64 -1.03
CA GLN A 308 -10.00 -6.02 -1.41
C GLN A 308 -10.09 -6.21 -2.93
N GLU A 309 -11.10 -5.62 -3.58
CA GLU A 309 -11.21 -5.62 -5.04
C GLU A 309 -10.02 -4.92 -5.69
N TYR A 310 -9.63 -3.74 -5.19
CA TYR A 310 -8.45 -3.02 -5.66
C TYR A 310 -7.16 -3.85 -5.48
N ASN A 311 -6.99 -4.48 -4.33
CA ASN A 311 -5.82 -5.33 -4.05
C ASN A 311 -5.75 -6.54 -4.99
N ASN A 312 -6.90 -7.14 -5.33
CA ASN A 312 -6.98 -8.21 -6.32
C ASN A 312 -6.57 -7.72 -7.72
N ILE A 313 -6.96 -6.49 -8.11
CA ILE A 313 -6.55 -5.86 -9.38
C ILE A 313 -5.03 -5.64 -9.40
N VAL A 314 -4.46 -5.12 -8.32
CA VAL A 314 -3.00 -4.90 -8.19
C VAL A 314 -2.26 -6.23 -8.31
N THR A 315 -2.72 -7.27 -7.60
CA THR A 315 -2.12 -8.61 -7.66
C THR A 315 -2.17 -9.19 -9.08
N LYS A 316 -3.30 -9.06 -9.79
CA LYS A 316 -3.41 -9.46 -11.21
C LYS A 316 -2.45 -8.70 -12.12
N THR A 317 -2.31 -7.40 -11.89
CA THR A 317 -1.40 -6.53 -12.66
C THR A 317 0.05 -6.94 -12.43
N GLN A 318 0.43 -7.23 -11.18
CA GLN A 318 1.76 -7.73 -10.83
C GLN A 318 2.07 -9.06 -11.50
N ASN A 319 1.12 -10.00 -11.51
CA ASN A 319 1.29 -11.28 -12.20
C ASN A 319 1.48 -11.08 -13.72
N SER A 320 0.67 -10.22 -14.33
CA SER A 320 0.80 -9.87 -15.76
C SER A 320 2.17 -9.25 -16.05
N LEU A 321 2.67 -8.37 -15.17
CA LEU A 321 3.98 -7.76 -15.32
C LEU A 321 5.12 -8.79 -15.20
N ARG A 322 4.97 -9.78 -14.31
CA ARG A 322 5.90 -10.90 -14.18
C ARG A 322 5.93 -11.76 -15.45
N GLU A 323 4.76 -12.04 -16.04
CA GLU A 323 4.66 -12.75 -17.32
C GLU A 323 5.38 -11.99 -18.45
N ILE A 324 5.15 -10.68 -18.56
CA ILE A 324 5.84 -9.81 -19.54
C ILE A 324 7.36 -9.83 -19.33
N VAL A 325 7.83 -9.77 -18.07
CA VAL A 325 9.26 -9.86 -17.78
C VAL A 325 9.83 -11.21 -18.24
N GLN A 326 9.09 -12.30 -18.01
CA GLN A 326 9.50 -13.62 -18.47
C GLN A 326 9.55 -13.71 -20.01
N GLU A 327 8.58 -13.12 -20.70
CA GLU A 327 8.58 -13.03 -22.17
C GLU A 327 9.78 -12.21 -22.68
N ILE A 328 10.10 -11.09 -22.04
CA ILE A 328 11.28 -10.27 -22.38
C ILE A 328 12.57 -11.08 -22.18
N GLU A 329 12.69 -11.86 -21.11
CA GLU A 329 13.84 -12.74 -20.88
C GLU A 329 13.95 -13.83 -21.95
N ASN A 330 12.83 -14.41 -22.38
CA ASN A 330 12.80 -15.39 -23.46
C ASN A 330 13.25 -14.75 -24.79
N ILE A 331 12.69 -13.59 -25.16
CA ILE A 331 13.07 -12.84 -26.37
C ILE A 331 14.56 -12.47 -26.34
N LYS A 332 15.09 -12.03 -25.19
CA LYS A 332 16.51 -11.74 -25.03
C LYS A 332 17.36 -12.99 -25.27
N THR A 333 16.94 -14.13 -24.75
CA THR A 333 17.63 -15.41 -24.94
C THR A 333 17.64 -15.82 -26.41
N ASP A 334 16.51 -15.71 -27.09
CA ASP A 334 16.38 -15.99 -28.52
C ASP A 334 17.21 -15.03 -29.38
N TYR A 335 17.28 -13.75 -28.99
CA TYR A 335 18.14 -12.77 -29.64
C TYR A 335 19.62 -13.13 -29.51
N ILE A 336 20.09 -13.48 -28.31
CA ILE A 336 21.48 -13.91 -28.08
C ILE A 336 21.79 -15.16 -28.91
N LYS A 337 20.87 -16.12 -28.96
CA LYS A 337 21.02 -17.34 -29.77
C LYS A 337 21.11 -17.02 -31.27
N SER A 338 20.23 -16.15 -31.76
CA SER A 338 20.22 -15.72 -33.16
C SER A 338 21.49 -14.93 -33.51
N GLN A 339 21.98 -14.11 -32.60
CA GLN A 339 23.24 -13.38 -32.74
C GLN A 339 24.44 -14.33 -32.82
N ALA A 340 24.48 -15.36 -31.97
CA ALA A 340 25.52 -16.39 -32.01
C ALA A 340 25.49 -17.16 -33.34
N GLN A 341 24.30 -17.56 -33.81
CA GLN A 341 24.12 -18.23 -35.11
C GLN A 341 24.53 -17.34 -36.28
N LEU A 342 24.19 -16.05 -36.27
CA LEU A 342 24.66 -15.10 -37.27
C LEU A 342 26.18 -14.95 -37.25
N GLY A 343 26.79 -14.94 -36.06
CA GLY A 343 28.25 -14.94 -35.90
C GLY A 343 28.90 -16.18 -36.52
N GLU A 344 28.29 -17.35 -36.31
CA GLU A 344 28.72 -18.62 -36.90
C GLU A 344 28.60 -18.60 -38.44
N ILE A 345 27.46 -18.15 -38.98
CA ILE A 345 27.26 -18.01 -40.44
C ILE A 345 28.28 -17.03 -41.04
N VAL A 346 28.53 -15.89 -40.38
CA VAL A 346 29.53 -14.91 -40.85
C VAL A 346 30.93 -15.53 -40.86
N HIS A 347 31.27 -16.29 -39.82
CA HIS A 347 32.56 -16.98 -39.74
C HIS A 347 32.69 -18.07 -40.82
N ASP A 348 31.64 -18.86 -41.06
CA ASP A 348 31.61 -19.87 -42.12
C ASP A 348 31.72 -19.23 -43.52
N PHE A 349 31.02 -18.12 -43.76
CA PHE A 349 31.11 -17.37 -45.01
C PHE A 349 32.52 -16.81 -45.24
N GLN A 350 33.18 -16.31 -44.19
CA GLN A 350 34.58 -15.86 -44.27
C GLN A 350 35.53 -17.03 -44.56
N ARG A 351 35.28 -18.19 -43.95
CA ARG A 351 36.08 -19.41 -44.16
C ARG A 351 35.91 -19.96 -45.58
N GLU A 352 34.69 -19.98 -46.13
CA GLU A 352 34.45 -20.37 -47.53
C GLU A 352 35.10 -19.39 -48.51
N ARG A 353 34.96 -18.08 -48.28
CA ARG A 353 35.62 -17.07 -49.09
C ARG A 353 37.15 -17.18 -49.06
N ALA A 354 37.72 -17.53 -47.90
CA ALA A 354 39.16 -17.77 -47.78
C ALA A 354 39.59 -19.02 -48.58
N LYS A 355 38.80 -20.09 -48.56
CA LYS A 355 39.05 -21.30 -49.35
C LYS A 355 38.91 -21.05 -50.86
N GLU A 356 37.93 -20.26 -51.30
CA GLU A 356 37.80 -19.84 -52.69
C GLU A 356 39.00 -19.02 -53.15
N ALA A 357 39.45 -18.05 -52.35
CA ALA A 357 40.64 -17.26 -52.65
C ALA A 357 41.92 -18.13 -52.71
N GLU A 358 42.03 -19.16 -51.86
CA GLU A 358 43.11 -20.15 -51.92
C GLU A 358 43.04 -21.01 -53.20
N GLY A 359 41.82 -21.42 -53.60
CA GLY A 359 41.57 -22.15 -54.85
C GLY A 359 41.93 -21.35 -56.10
N GLU A 360 41.56 -20.06 -56.13
CA GLU A 360 41.95 -19.13 -57.20
C GLU A 360 43.46 -18.91 -57.24
N MET A 361 44.14 -18.78 -56.08
CA MET A 361 45.60 -18.70 -56.02
C MET A 361 46.27 -19.97 -56.57
N VAL A 362 45.75 -21.16 -56.25
CA VAL A 362 46.26 -22.43 -56.78
C VAL A 362 46.04 -22.53 -58.30
N PHE A 363 44.92 -21.99 -58.81
CA PHE A 363 44.63 -21.96 -60.24
C PHE A 363 45.58 -21.00 -60.99
N ILE A 364 45.86 -19.83 -60.43
CA ILE A 364 46.86 -18.88 -60.96
C ILE A 364 48.26 -19.50 -60.96
N LYS A 365 48.62 -20.22 -59.90
CA LYS A 365 49.92 -20.91 -59.81
C LYS A 365 50.05 -22.03 -60.85
N LYS A 366 48.96 -22.76 -61.13
CA LYS A 366 48.92 -23.75 -62.23
C LYS A 366 49.00 -23.10 -63.61
N LEU A 367 48.41 -21.92 -63.80
CA LEU A 367 48.54 -21.15 -65.04
C LEU A 367 49.98 -20.71 -65.28
N GLN A 368 50.68 -20.22 -64.26
CA GLN A 368 52.12 -19.89 -64.34
C GLN A 368 52.97 -21.12 -64.69
N ASP A 369 52.68 -22.27 -64.08
CA ASP A 369 53.37 -23.54 -64.35
C ASP A 369 53.12 -24.07 -65.78
N ILE A 370 51.97 -23.73 -66.39
CA ILE A 370 51.66 -23.99 -67.81
C ILE A 370 52.41 -23.00 -68.72
N GLU A 371 52.51 -21.74 -68.30
CA GLU A 371 53.22 -20.69 -69.04
C GLU A 371 54.73 -20.97 -69.11
N GLU A 372 55.35 -21.38 -68.01
CA GLU A 372 56.75 -21.85 -67.97
C GLU A 372 56.97 -23.08 -68.88
N LYS A 373 56.02 -24.03 -68.89
CA LYS A 373 56.09 -25.21 -69.77
C LYS A 373 55.91 -24.87 -71.25
N LEU A 374 55.11 -23.84 -71.57
CA LEU A 374 54.96 -23.32 -72.93
C LEU A 374 56.20 -22.55 -73.39
N GLU A 375 56.85 -21.81 -72.49
CA GLU A 375 58.10 -21.12 -72.76
C GLU A 375 59.26 -22.12 -73.01
N ALA A 376 59.33 -23.19 -72.21
CA ALA A 376 60.25 -24.30 -72.43
C ALA A 376 59.98 -25.04 -73.77
N LEU A 377 58.71 -25.18 -74.17
CA LEU A 377 58.34 -25.74 -75.48
C LEU A 377 58.76 -24.82 -76.64
N GLY A 378 58.65 -23.49 -76.45
CA GLY A 378 59.10 -22.47 -77.39
C GLY A 378 60.62 -22.45 -77.58
N GLU A 379 61.39 -22.67 -76.51
CA GLU A 379 62.85 -22.86 -76.59
C GLU A 379 63.23 -24.18 -77.28
N HIS A 380 62.49 -25.26 -77.01
CA HIS A 380 62.69 -26.57 -77.66
C HIS A 380 62.40 -26.51 -79.18
N TYR A 381 61.46 -25.67 -79.61
CA TYR A 381 61.20 -25.42 -81.03
C TYR A 381 62.29 -24.57 -81.71
N LYS A 382 62.93 -23.64 -80.98
CA LYS A 382 64.09 -22.87 -81.48
C LYS A 382 65.37 -23.72 -81.59
N THR A 383 65.51 -24.77 -80.77
CA THR A 383 66.61 -25.74 -80.89
C THR A 383 66.33 -26.83 -81.92
N SER A 384 65.07 -27.23 -82.12
CA SER A 384 64.69 -28.25 -83.12
C SER A 384 64.69 -27.76 -84.58
N THR A 385 64.63 -26.45 -84.84
CA THR A 385 64.77 -25.89 -86.19
C THR A 385 66.22 -25.87 -86.71
N ALA A 386 67.21 -25.98 -85.83
CA ALA A 386 68.61 -26.15 -86.21
C ALA A 386 68.88 -27.58 -86.74
N ASP A 387 68.33 -28.62 -86.09
CA ASP A 387 68.50 -30.04 -86.49
C ASP A 387 67.63 -30.44 -87.70
N MET A 388 66.49 -29.79 -87.93
CA MET A 388 65.65 -30.04 -89.11
C MET A 388 66.34 -29.65 -90.43
N THR A 389 67.26 -28.68 -90.41
CA THR A 389 67.95 -28.21 -91.63
C THR A 389 69.00 -29.23 -92.11
N GLU A 390 69.62 -29.98 -91.19
CA GLU A 390 70.61 -31.02 -91.52
C GLU A 390 69.93 -32.31 -92.03
N HIS A 391 68.78 -32.69 -91.44
CA HIS A 391 68.02 -33.87 -91.86
C HIS A 391 67.33 -33.71 -93.23
N VAL A 392 66.89 -32.49 -93.59
CA VAL A 392 66.31 -32.19 -94.91
C VAL A 392 67.36 -32.20 -96.02
N GLN A 393 68.60 -31.76 -95.76
CA GLN A 393 69.70 -31.89 -96.72
C GLN A 393 70.12 -33.35 -96.94
N LEU A 394 70.07 -34.18 -95.90
CA LEU A 394 70.44 -35.60 -95.99
C LEU A 394 69.38 -36.45 -96.73
N LEU A 395 68.10 -36.11 -96.59
CA LEU A 395 67.00 -36.71 -97.37
C LEU A 395 66.96 -36.27 -98.83
N ALA A 396 67.28 -35.00 -99.13
CA ALA A 396 67.41 -34.51 -100.51
C ALA A 396 68.55 -35.21 -101.28
N LYS A 397 69.67 -35.51 -100.61
CA LYS A 397 70.81 -36.23 -101.20
C LYS A 397 70.51 -37.72 -101.46
N LYS A 398 69.62 -38.33 -100.68
CA LYS A 398 69.21 -39.73 -100.84
C LYS A 398 68.16 -39.92 -101.95
N ALA A 399 67.34 -38.89 -102.22
CA ALA A 399 66.36 -38.90 -103.31
C ALA A 399 66.98 -38.72 -104.71
N GLN A 400 68.17 -38.10 -104.82
CA GLN A 400 68.88 -37.93 -106.10
C GLN A 400 69.59 -39.20 -106.59
N LEU A 401 69.78 -40.22 -105.74
CA LEU A 401 70.48 -41.47 -106.09
C LEU A 401 69.53 -42.61 -106.53
N GLN A 402 68.22 -42.38 -106.62
CA GLN A 402 67.22 -43.41 -107.00
C GLN A 402 66.44 -43.14 -108.31
N LYS A 403 66.88 -42.18 -109.13
CA LYS A 403 66.39 -42.04 -110.52
C LYS A 403 67.57 -41.85 -111.46
N GLY A 404 68.02 -42.93 -112.08
CA GLY A 404 69.02 -42.85 -113.13
C GLY A 404 69.76 -44.15 -113.42
N TYR A 405 69.04 -45.25 -113.68
CA TYR A 405 69.40 -46.23 -114.72
C TYR A 405 68.12 -46.91 -115.21
N GLY A 406 67.71 -46.56 -116.44
CA GLY A 406 66.68 -47.20 -117.26
C GLY A 406 65.27 -46.65 -117.06
N GLU A 407 64.70 -45.80 -117.91
CA GLU A 407 65.07 -45.33 -119.28
C GLU A 407 65.24 -43.80 -119.36
#